data_AF-F3GFU6-F1
#
_entry.id   AF-F3GFU6-F1
#
_cell.length_a   1.000
_cell.length_b   1.000
_cell.length_c   1.000
_cell.angle_alpha   90.00
_cell.angle_beta   90.00
_cell.angle_gamma   90.00
#
_symmetry.space_group_name_H-M   'P 1'
#
loop_
_entity.id
_entity.type
_entity.pdbx_description
1 polymer ?
#
loop_
_entity_poly.entity_id
_entity_poly.type
_entity_poly.pdbx_seq_one_letter_code
_entity_poly.pdbx_strand_id
1 'polypeptide(L)' 'MDQLPVIDIAPLYGTDTQAWQDVARQIDSACRAWGFFYIKGHPISAQRIEQVQSAAKDF' A
#
# COMPACT_ATOMS: atom_id res chain seq x y z
N MET A 1 -14.47 -5.67 -16.60
CA MET A 1 -14.36 -4.63 -15.56
C MET A 1 -12.91 -4.62 -15.15
N ASP A 2 -12.21 -3.50 -15.36
CA ASP A 2 -10.83 -3.37 -14.92
C ASP A 2 -10.81 -3.27 -13.39
N GLN A 3 -10.12 -4.20 -12.74
CA GLN A 3 -9.95 -4.20 -11.29
C GLN A 3 -8.83 -3.23 -10.92
N LEU A 4 -9.02 -2.44 -9.86
CA LEU A 4 -7.96 -1.56 -9.35
C LEU A 4 -6.71 -2.39 -8.98
N PRO A 5 -5.50 -1.91 -9.32
CA PRO A 5 -4.26 -2.61 -9.00
C PRO A 5 -4.13 -2.85 -7.49
N VAL A 6 -3.58 -4.00 -7.11
CA VAL A 6 -3.13 -4.28 -5.74
C VAL A 6 -1.61 -4.37 -5.78
N ILE A 7 -0.93 -3.43 -5.14
CA ILE A 7 0.54 -3.32 -5.15
C ILE A 7 1.09 -3.86 -3.83
N ASP A 8 2.04 -4.79 -3.93
CA ASP A 8 2.81 -5.24 -2.76
C ASP A 8 3.94 -4.26 -2.47
N ILE A 9 3.89 -3.62 -1.31
CA ILE A 9 4.88 -2.64 -0.87
C ILE A 9 5.86 -3.19 0.17
N ALA A 10 5.79 -4.48 0.51
CA ALA A 10 6.75 -5.11 1.42
C ALA A 10 8.23 -4.84 1.07
N PRO A 11 8.64 -4.83 -0.22
CA PRO A 11 10.03 -4.56 -0.57
C PRO A 11 10.53 -3.16 -0.15
N LEU A 12 9.64 -2.17 0.00
CA LEU A 12 10.01 -0.82 0.43
C LEU A 12 10.59 -0.77 1.86
N TYR A 13 10.39 -1.83 2.65
CA TYR A 13 10.90 -1.95 4.02
C TYR A 13 12.18 -2.79 4.11
N GLY A 14 12.67 -3.33 2.98
CA GLY A 14 13.95 -4.03 2.88
C GLY A 14 15.09 -3.09 2.46
N THR A 15 16.24 -3.66 2.10
CA THR A 15 17.44 -2.91 1.66
C THR A 15 17.77 -3.08 0.17
N ASP A 16 16.93 -3.79 -0.59
CA ASP A 16 17.12 -4.01 -2.02
C ASP A 16 16.60 -2.82 -2.84
N THR A 17 17.53 -2.02 -3.35
CA THR A 17 17.24 -0.81 -4.15
C THR A 17 16.60 -1.13 -5.50
N GLN A 18 16.86 -2.31 -6.08
CA GLN A 18 16.23 -2.71 -7.33
C GLN A 18 14.74 -3.01 -7.08
N ALA A 19 14.45 -3.73 -6.00
CA ALA A 19 13.07 -4.02 -5.60
C ALA A 19 12.29 -2.74 -5.26
N TRP A 20 12.95 -1.71 -4.70
CA TRP A 20 12.33 -0.39 -4.52
C TRP A 20 11.90 0.24 -5.83
N GLN A 21 12.77 0.19 -6.85
CA GLN A 21 12.44 0.74 -8.17
C GLN A 21 11.27 0.00 -8.83
N ASP A 22 11.17 -1.32 -8.64
CA ASP A 22 10.06 -2.11 -9.17
C ASP A 22 8.72 -1.71 -8.55
N VAL A 23 8.67 -1.49 -7.23
CA VAL A 23 7.47 -0.99 -6.55
C VAL A 23 7.14 0.44 -7.00
N ALA A 24 8.14 1.30 -7.13
CA ALA A 24 7.94 2.68 -7.58
C ALA A 24 7.35 2.76 -9.01
N ARG A 25 7.82 1.91 -9.94
CA ARG A 25 7.26 1.81 -11.30
C ARG A 25 5.79 1.36 -11.30
N GLN A 26 5.43 0.43 -10.42
CA GLN A 26 4.03 0.00 -10.29
C GLN A 26 3.13 1.12 -9.77
N ILE A 27 3.60 1.88 -8.78
CA ILE A 27 2.87 3.04 -8.24
C ILE A 27 2.71 4.13 -9.31
N ASP A 28 3.78 4.49 -10.03
CA ASP A 28 3.72 5.49 -11.11
C ASP A 28 2.70 5.10 -12.19
N SER A 29 2.74 3.84 -12.65
CA SER A 29 1.77 3.32 -13.62
C SER A 29 0.34 3.39 -13.07
N ALA A 30 0.13 2.97 -11.83
CA ALA A 30 -1.20 2.96 -11.21
C ALA A 30 -1.80 4.37 -11.08
N CYS A 31 -0.97 5.33 -10.66
CA CYS A 31 -1.34 6.75 -10.57
C CYS A 31 -1.74 7.32 -11.94
N ARG A 32 -1.02 6.99 -13.02
CA ARG A 32 -1.29 7.52 -14.36
C ARG A 32 -2.51 6.90 -15.02
N ALA A 33 -2.74 5.60 -14.83
CA ALA A 33 -3.80 4.87 -15.51
C ALA A 33 -5.15 4.91 -14.77
N TRP A 34 -5.14 4.83 -13.43
CA TRP A 34 -6.38 4.79 -12.63
C TRP A 34 -6.51 5.94 -11.62
N GLY A 35 -5.39 6.47 -11.12
CA GLY A 35 -5.37 7.42 -10.00
C GLY A 35 -5.65 6.79 -8.63
N PHE A 36 -5.93 5.48 -8.57
CA PHE A 36 -6.20 4.71 -7.35
C PHE A 36 -5.59 3.30 -7.45
N PHE A 37 -5.23 2.74 -6.29
CA PHE A 37 -4.77 1.37 -6.11
C PHE A 37 -4.91 0.96 -4.65
N TYR A 38 -4.96 -0.35 -4.40
CA TYR A 38 -4.82 -0.92 -3.06
C TYR A 38 -3.35 -1.28 -2.78
N ILE A 39 -2.96 -1.28 -1.51
CA ILE A 39 -1.63 -1.76 -1.08
C ILE A 39 -1.76 -2.99 -0.17
N LYS A 40 -0.75 -3.86 -0.21
CA LYS A 40 -0.50 -4.92 0.77
C LYS A 40 0.98 -4.92 1.18
N GLY A 41 1.35 -5.63 2.24
CA GLY A 41 2.75 -5.72 2.67
C GLY A 41 3.25 -4.54 3.51
N HIS A 42 2.36 -3.67 3.99
CA HIS A 42 2.72 -2.63 4.96
C HIS A 42 3.00 -3.23 6.36
N PRO A 43 3.86 -2.62 7.19
CA PRO A 43 4.19 -3.11 8.54
C PRO A 43 3.15 -2.70 9.59
N ILE A 44 2.02 -2.12 9.19
CA ILE A 44 0.93 -1.77 10.10
C ILE A 44 0.19 -3.04 10.51
N SER A 45 0.17 -3.35 11.80
CA SER A 45 -0.56 -4.50 12.33
C SER A 45 -2.08 -4.29 12.28
N ALA A 46 -2.83 -5.40 12.19
CA ALA A 46 -4.30 -5.37 12.28
C ALA A 46 -4.77 -4.69 13.58
N GLN A 47 -4.14 -5.02 14.70
CA GLN A 47 -4.45 -4.41 16.00
C GLN A 47 -4.32 -2.87 15.97
N ARG A 48 -3.29 -2.33 15.30
CA ARG A 48 -3.12 -0.87 15.19
C ARG A 48 -4.24 -0.23 14.37
N ILE A 49 -4.67 -0.89 13.30
CA ILE A 49 -5.79 -0.43 12.48
C ILE A 49 -7.09 -0.43 13.31
N GLU A 50 -7.34 -1.50 14.06
CA GLU A 50 -8.51 -1.62 14.94
C GLU A 50 -8.52 -0.53 16.02
N GLN A 51 -7.37 -0.25 16.65
CA GLN A 51 -7.25 0.80 17.66
C GLN A 51 -7.59 2.19 17.11
N VAL A 52 -7.08 2.54 15.93
CA VAL A 52 -7.38 3.82 15.27
C VAL A 52 -8.87 3.90 14.94
N GLN A 53 -9.47 2.82 14.44
CA GLN A 53 -10.90 2.78 14.14
C GLN A 53 -11.77 2.90 15.38
N SER A 54 -11.38 2.27 16.50
CA SER A 54 -12.12 2.39 17.77
C SER A 54 -12.07 3.82 18.28
N ALA A 55 -10.86 4.41 18.37
CA ALA A 55 -10.69 5.76 18.86
C ALA A 55 -11.47 6.80 18.02
N ALA A 56 -11.55 6.60 16.70
CA ALA A 56 -12.34 7.47 15.83
C ALA A 56 -13.87 7.32 16.00
N LYS A 57 -14.36 6.16 16.46
CA LYS A 57 -15.78 5.94 16.77
C LYS A 57 -16.18 6.49 18.14
N ASP A 58 -15.22 6.59 19.05
CA ASP A 58 -15.42 7.08 20.41
C ASP A 58 -15.40 8.62 20.53
N PHE A 59 -15.04 9.34 19.46
CA PHE A 59 -15.05 10.81 19.36
C PHE A 59 -16.37 11.34 18.78
#